data_AF-A0A943DIU6-F1
#
_entry.id   AF-A0A943DIU6-F1
#
_cell.length_a   1.000
_cell.length_b   1.000
_cell.length_c   1.000
_cell.angle_alpha   90.00
_cell.angle_beta   90.00
_cell.angle_gamma   90.00
#
_symmetry.space_group_name_H-M   'P 1'
#
loop_
_entity.id
_entity.type
_entity.pdbx_description
1 polymer ?
#
loop_
_entity_poly.entity_id
_entity_poly.type
_entity_poly.pdbx_seq_one_letter_code
_entity_poly.pdbx_strand_id
1 'polypeptide(L)'
;MTQKSTKAILSIALCTCLLSGCSISITPASSSASSTPLSNSENNSDTNSTDTSASTPPSPTPAATASVDEPVESASGDVLPESTPAQNEQISVFPDNEAQKSDLALYTQTLGRFFHSPMQSTKDIPLDYSLSFFLLYQTFERNGEGSSYTQNSNFFWEIPESDILQTADLYLGLSDLSISSITEWPFGDPQNGTCYYSQETSLPYGDITVTDVTFDTAASEALVFTETSDNQFEDSSKQKSALVYHFTYTDNSDGNVVYQLESITSQ
;
A
#
# COMPACT_ATOMS: atom_id res chain seq x y z
N MET A 1 -47.01 23.12 20.26
CA MET A 1 -46.47 22.74 18.93
C MET A 1 -46.21 21.25 18.94
N THR A 2 -46.75 20.57 17.95
CA THR A 2 -46.88 19.11 17.83
C THR A 2 -45.62 18.54 17.19
N GLN A 3 -44.90 17.64 17.86
CA GLN A 3 -43.78 16.90 17.25
C GLN A 3 -44.32 15.60 16.64
N LYS A 4 -44.41 15.58 15.30
CA LYS A 4 -44.78 14.41 14.50
C LYS A 4 -43.51 13.64 14.11
N SER A 5 -43.45 12.40 14.57
CA SER A 5 -43.17 11.19 13.77
C SER A 5 -42.06 11.23 12.71
N THR A 6 -41.02 10.41 12.94
CA THR A 6 -40.36 9.66 11.86
C THR A 6 -40.22 8.20 12.30
N LYS A 7 -40.94 7.31 11.63
CA LYS A 7 -40.83 5.85 11.79
C LYS A 7 -39.69 5.37 10.89
N ALA A 8 -38.71 4.69 11.47
CA ALA A 8 -37.71 3.93 10.72
C ALA A 8 -38.37 2.67 10.13
N ILE A 9 -38.24 2.47 8.82
CA ILE A 9 -38.65 1.25 8.14
C ILE A 9 -37.39 0.42 7.92
N LEU A 10 -37.24 -0.61 8.74
CA LEU A 10 -36.22 -1.66 8.62
C LEU A 10 -36.74 -2.67 7.59
N SER A 11 -36.15 -2.69 6.39
CA SER A 11 -36.44 -3.72 5.38
C SER A 11 -35.39 -4.82 5.45
N ILE A 12 -35.76 -5.93 6.09
CA ILE A 12 -35.01 -7.19 6.06
C ILE A 12 -35.56 -8.00 4.88
N ALA A 13 -34.76 -8.17 3.83
CA ALA A 13 -35.05 -9.10 2.76
C ALA A 13 -34.37 -10.45 3.07
N LEU A 14 -35.13 -11.40 3.64
CA LEU A 14 -34.74 -12.81 3.69
C LEU A 14 -35.12 -13.45 2.35
N CYS A 15 -34.13 -13.84 1.54
CA CYS A 15 -34.33 -14.75 0.41
C CYS A 15 -33.87 -16.15 0.81
N THR A 16 -34.84 -17.02 1.08
CA THR A 16 -34.63 -18.45 1.32
C THR A 16 -34.63 -19.19 -0.02
N CYS A 17 -33.46 -19.56 -0.52
CA CYS A 17 -33.35 -20.48 -1.65
C CYS A 17 -33.47 -21.94 -1.19
N LEU A 18 -34.36 -22.65 -1.87
CA LEU A 18 -34.76 -24.04 -1.65
C LEU A 18 -33.60 -25.01 -1.96
N LEU A 19 -33.20 -25.80 -0.96
CA LEU A 19 -32.37 -27.00 -1.13
C LEU A 19 -33.20 -28.10 -1.79
N SER A 20 -32.91 -28.41 -3.06
CA SER A 20 -33.29 -29.68 -3.67
C SER A 20 -32.11 -30.65 -3.67
N GLY A 21 -32.24 -31.70 -2.87
CA GLY A 21 -32.13 -33.08 -3.35
C GLY A 21 -30.75 -33.59 -3.74
N CYS A 22 -30.11 -34.24 -2.78
CA CYS A 22 -28.91 -35.05 -2.88
C CYS A 22 -28.94 -36.12 -4.00
N SER A 23 -27.80 -36.37 -4.63
CA SER A 23 -27.31 -37.73 -4.92
C SER A 23 -25.78 -37.70 -5.02
N ILE A 24 -25.16 -38.05 -3.89
CA ILE A 24 -23.73 -38.27 -3.74
C ILE A 24 -23.39 -39.64 -4.34
N SER A 25 -22.47 -39.70 -5.30
CA SER A 25 -21.77 -40.94 -5.66
C SER A 25 -20.33 -40.84 -5.17
N ILE A 26 -20.08 -41.41 -4.00
CA ILE A 26 -18.74 -41.66 -3.48
C ILE A 26 -18.18 -42.88 -4.20
N THR A 27 -17.05 -42.73 -4.87
CA THR A 27 -16.21 -43.86 -5.27
C THR A 27 -14.89 -43.73 -4.51
N PRO A 28 -14.52 -44.67 -3.63
CA PRO A 28 -13.19 -44.68 -3.04
C PRO A 28 -12.24 -45.45 -3.97
N ALA A 29 -11.08 -44.87 -4.27
CA ALA A 29 -9.95 -45.62 -4.80
C ALA A 29 -8.74 -45.41 -3.90
N SER A 30 -8.33 -46.50 -3.29
CA SER A 30 -7.23 -46.63 -2.35
C SER A 30 -5.86 -46.30 -2.94
N SER A 31 -5.08 -45.60 -2.13
CA SER A 31 -3.72 -45.92 -1.69
C SER A 31 -2.78 -46.64 -2.67
N SER A 32 -1.65 -46.00 -2.95
CA SER A 32 -0.33 -46.65 -2.93
C SER A 32 0.75 -45.63 -2.59
N ALA A 33 1.28 -45.75 -1.37
CA ALA A 33 2.53 -45.14 -0.97
C ALA A 33 3.70 -45.90 -1.60
N SER A 34 4.72 -45.17 -2.05
CA SER A 34 6.06 -45.72 -2.25
C SER A 34 7.08 -44.76 -1.66
N SER A 35 7.65 -45.18 -0.54
CA SER A 35 8.89 -44.69 0.09
C SER A 35 9.98 -45.66 -0.40
N THR A 36 11.20 -45.32 -0.83
CA THR A 36 12.38 -44.62 -0.24
C THR A 36 13.60 -45.09 -1.11
N PRO A 37 14.91 -44.76 -0.86
CA PRO A 37 15.59 -43.63 -0.19
C PRO A 37 16.81 -43.03 -0.98
N LEU A 38 17.38 -41.97 -0.39
CA LEU A 38 18.77 -41.45 -0.38
C LEU A 38 19.77 -41.74 -1.53
N SER A 39 20.49 -40.68 -1.93
CA SER A 39 21.97 -40.69 -1.93
C SER A 39 22.56 -39.28 -1.75
N ASN A 40 23.45 -39.16 -0.76
CA ASN A 40 24.33 -38.03 -0.51
C ASN A 40 25.33 -37.83 -1.65
N SER A 41 25.78 -36.59 -1.83
CA SER A 41 27.20 -36.31 -2.11
C SER A 41 27.56 -34.92 -1.59
N GLU A 42 28.30 -34.91 -0.49
CA GLU A 42 29.18 -33.82 -0.10
C GLU A 42 30.30 -33.70 -1.15
N ASN A 43 30.69 -32.48 -1.51
CA ASN A 43 32.08 -32.23 -1.88
C ASN A 43 32.47 -30.79 -1.49
N ASN A 44 33.33 -30.70 -0.48
CA ASN A 44 34.11 -29.51 -0.14
C ASN A 44 35.25 -29.34 -1.14
N SER A 45 35.61 -28.09 -1.44
CA SER A 45 37.00 -27.69 -1.66
C SER A 45 37.15 -26.19 -1.42
N ASP A 46 37.88 -25.88 -0.36
CA ASP A 46 38.50 -24.59 -0.08
C ASP A 46 39.48 -24.19 -1.20
N THR A 47 39.59 -22.90 -1.51
CA THR A 47 40.91 -22.23 -1.55
C THR A 47 40.78 -20.72 -1.47
N ASN A 48 41.41 -20.21 -0.41
CA ASN A 48 41.88 -18.86 -0.14
C ASN A 48 42.63 -18.19 -1.32
N SER A 49 42.44 -16.89 -1.52
CA SER A 49 43.49 -15.96 -1.96
C SER A 49 43.19 -14.53 -1.50
N THR A 50 44.12 -14.03 -0.71
CA THR A 50 44.31 -12.67 -0.19
C THR A 50 44.75 -11.73 -1.32
N ASP A 51 44.37 -10.43 -1.31
CA ASP A 51 45.26 -9.29 -1.03
C ASP A 51 44.71 -7.93 -1.51
N THR A 52 44.59 -7.01 -0.55
CA THR A 52 44.97 -5.58 -0.54
C THR A 52 45.07 -4.78 -1.86
N SER A 53 44.33 -3.68 -1.96
CA SER A 53 44.91 -2.32 -2.02
C SER A 53 43.87 -1.20 -2.01
N ALA A 54 44.11 -0.24 -1.12
CA ALA A 54 43.47 1.06 -1.01
C ALA A 54 43.86 1.99 -2.16
N SER A 55 43.00 2.95 -2.52
CA SER A 55 43.38 4.29 -3.00
C SER A 55 42.18 5.25 -3.06
N THR A 56 42.19 6.24 -2.16
CA THR A 56 41.65 7.60 -2.32
C THR A 56 42.82 8.57 -2.04
N PRO A 57 42.77 9.88 -2.35
CA PRO A 57 41.95 10.70 -3.27
C PRO A 57 42.86 11.59 -4.19
N PRO A 58 42.39 12.70 -4.81
CA PRO A 58 42.43 13.98 -4.09
C PRO A 58 41.27 14.96 -4.35
N SER A 59 41.12 15.86 -3.37
CA SER A 59 40.38 17.13 -3.39
C SER A 59 41.06 18.17 -4.31
N PRO A 60 40.36 19.26 -4.66
CA PRO A 60 40.87 20.55 -4.18
C PRO A 60 39.82 21.40 -3.47
N THR A 61 40.31 22.14 -2.47
CA THR A 61 39.65 23.10 -1.59
C THR A 61 39.66 24.53 -2.22
N PRO A 62 39.21 25.62 -1.53
CA PRO A 62 38.23 26.56 -2.05
C PRO A 62 38.86 27.92 -2.47
N ALA A 63 38.07 28.79 -3.10
CA ALA A 63 38.40 30.21 -3.21
C ALA A 63 37.38 31.04 -2.43
N ALA A 64 37.90 31.75 -1.43
CA ALA A 64 37.24 32.77 -0.64
C ALA A 64 37.31 34.15 -1.33
N THR A 65 36.34 35.03 -1.03
CA THR A 65 36.46 36.45 -0.60
C THR A 65 35.06 37.08 -0.67
N ALA A 66 34.45 37.56 0.43
CA ALA A 66 34.68 38.87 1.10
C ALA A 66 34.20 40.03 0.19
N SER A 67 33.39 41.04 0.55
CA SER A 67 33.00 41.68 1.81
C SER A 67 31.88 42.72 1.55
N VAL A 68 31.03 42.99 2.55
CA VAL A 68 30.64 44.30 3.16
C VAL A 68 30.26 45.50 2.25
N ASP A 69 29.05 46.04 2.38
CA ASP A 69 28.71 47.28 3.15
C ASP A 69 27.31 47.84 2.76
N GLU A 70 26.44 48.03 3.76
CA GLU A 70 25.36 49.05 3.81
C GLU A 70 26.05 50.43 4.04
N PRO A 71 25.46 51.64 3.78
CA PRO A 71 24.19 52.04 4.42
C PRO A 71 23.38 53.22 3.78
N VAL A 72 22.33 53.60 4.54
CA VAL A 72 21.63 54.90 4.73
C VAL A 72 20.57 55.43 3.74
N GLU A 73 19.31 55.32 4.23
CA GLU A 73 18.34 56.39 4.60
C GLU A 73 17.91 57.52 3.65
N SER A 74 16.57 57.56 3.48
CA SER A 74 15.65 58.71 3.66
C SER A 74 15.45 59.74 2.54
N ALA A 75 14.26 59.72 1.93
CA ALA A 75 13.42 60.93 1.76
C ALA A 75 11.97 60.57 1.32
N SER A 76 11.02 61.23 2.01
CA SER A 76 9.57 61.11 1.93
C SER A 76 8.92 61.59 0.62
N GLY A 77 7.73 61.05 0.31
CA GLY A 77 6.77 61.59 -0.66
C GLY A 77 5.40 60.94 -0.50
N ASP A 78 4.42 61.76 -0.11
CA ASP A 78 3.02 61.43 0.22
C ASP A 78 2.14 61.20 -1.04
N VAL A 79 0.96 60.59 -0.82
CA VAL A 79 -0.26 60.51 -1.64
C VAL A 79 -0.44 59.35 -2.65
N LEU A 80 -1.15 58.28 -2.25
CA LEU A 80 -2.53 57.90 -2.68
C LEU A 80 -2.94 56.54 -2.09
N PRO A 81 -4.22 56.33 -1.69
CA PRO A 81 -4.68 55.02 -1.23
C PRO A 81 -5.16 54.23 -2.45
N GLU A 82 -4.32 53.33 -2.97
CA GLU A 82 -4.75 52.40 -4.02
C GLU A 82 -4.55 50.98 -3.53
N SER A 83 -5.67 50.42 -3.10
CA SER A 83 -6.05 49.02 -3.24
C SER A 83 -4.94 48.03 -2.92
N THR A 84 -4.81 47.69 -1.65
CA THR A 84 -4.37 46.35 -1.25
C THR A 84 -5.06 45.37 -2.19
N PRO A 85 -4.35 44.61 -3.05
CA PRO A 85 -4.97 43.44 -3.62
C PRO A 85 -5.35 42.63 -2.38
N ALA A 86 -6.65 42.48 -2.14
CA ALA A 86 -7.12 41.51 -1.18
C ALA A 86 -6.25 40.29 -1.45
N GLN A 87 -5.44 39.88 -0.46
CA GLN A 87 -4.97 38.52 -0.45
C GLN A 87 -6.26 37.76 -0.57
N ASN A 88 -6.49 37.26 -1.78
CA ASN A 88 -7.32 36.11 -1.98
C ASN A 88 -6.53 35.09 -1.16
N GLU A 89 -6.83 35.04 0.14
CA GLU A 89 -6.87 33.81 0.87
C GLU A 89 -7.80 32.96 0.00
N GLN A 90 -7.19 32.40 -1.05
CA GLN A 90 -7.57 31.10 -1.52
C GLN A 90 -7.31 30.27 -0.28
N ILE A 91 -8.32 30.26 0.59
CA ILE A 91 -8.54 29.23 1.57
C ILE A 91 -8.56 28.01 0.66
N SER A 92 -7.39 27.41 0.50
CA SER A 92 -7.30 26.01 0.15
C SER A 92 -8.00 25.38 1.34
N VAL A 93 -9.32 25.25 1.20
CA VAL A 93 -10.15 24.42 2.04
C VAL A 93 -9.62 23.03 1.72
N PHE A 94 -8.49 22.70 2.34
CA PHE A 94 -8.08 21.32 2.46
C PHE A 94 -9.29 20.63 3.09
N PRO A 95 -9.78 19.52 2.50
CA PRO A 95 -10.83 18.73 3.11
C PRO A 95 -10.44 18.44 4.57
N ASP A 96 -11.43 18.25 5.45
CA ASP A 96 -11.22 17.99 6.87
C ASP A 96 -9.97 17.11 7.11
N ASN A 97 -8.87 17.74 7.56
CA ASN A 97 -7.54 17.10 7.69
C ASN A 97 -7.64 15.79 8.48
N GLU A 98 -8.55 15.74 9.46
CA GLU A 98 -8.79 14.56 10.29
C GLU A 98 -9.48 13.40 9.55
N ALA A 99 -10.34 13.69 8.57
CA ALA A 99 -10.93 12.64 7.72
C ALA A 99 -9.86 12.03 6.81
N GLN A 100 -9.06 12.87 6.14
CA GLN A 100 -7.96 12.40 5.29
C GLN A 100 -6.91 11.61 6.09
N LYS A 101 -6.56 12.07 7.30
CA LYS A 101 -5.69 11.31 8.21
C LYS A 101 -6.29 9.96 8.59
N SER A 102 -7.58 9.91 8.87
CA SER A 102 -8.27 8.66 9.23
C SER A 102 -8.29 7.68 8.05
N ASP A 103 -8.55 8.18 6.83
CA ASP A 103 -8.53 7.39 5.62
C ASP A 103 -7.13 6.84 5.31
N LEU A 104 -6.10 7.69 5.39
CA LEU A 104 -4.71 7.28 5.20
C LEU A 104 -4.23 6.31 6.29
N ALA A 105 -4.66 6.52 7.54
CA ALA A 105 -4.39 5.59 8.63
C ALA A 105 -5.00 4.21 8.36
N LEU A 106 -6.27 4.16 7.95
CA LEU A 106 -6.95 2.91 7.62
C LEU A 106 -6.28 2.21 6.43
N TYR A 107 -5.96 2.97 5.38
CA TYR A 107 -5.23 2.45 4.23
C TYR A 107 -3.88 1.86 4.65
N THR A 108 -3.12 2.56 5.49
CA THR A 108 -1.81 2.08 5.97
C THR A 108 -1.93 0.84 6.85
N GLN A 109 -2.95 0.74 7.70
CA GLN A 109 -3.21 -0.47 8.48
C GLN A 109 -3.43 -1.68 7.58
N THR A 110 -4.16 -1.52 6.48
CA THR A 110 -4.40 -2.59 5.50
C THR A 110 -3.16 -2.89 4.67
N LEU A 111 -2.50 -1.86 4.14
CA LEU A 111 -1.27 -1.96 3.36
C LEU A 111 -0.16 -2.71 4.13
N GLY A 112 0.01 -2.37 5.40
CA GLY A 112 1.05 -2.98 6.22
C GLY A 112 0.83 -4.47 6.47
N ARG A 113 -0.40 -5.01 6.29
CA ARG A 113 -0.63 -6.46 6.35
C ARG A 113 0.11 -7.22 5.25
N PHE A 114 0.46 -6.52 4.17
CA PHE A 114 1.22 -7.04 3.04
C PHE A 114 2.69 -6.60 3.09
N PHE A 115 2.94 -5.35 3.51
CA PHE A 115 4.27 -4.74 3.50
C PHE A 115 4.66 -4.22 4.88
N HIS A 116 5.26 -5.09 5.72
CA HIS A 116 5.61 -4.77 7.11
C HIS A 116 7.13 -4.77 7.38
N SER A 117 7.94 -4.65 6.33
CA SER A 117 9.40 -4.60 6.44
C SER A 117 9.94 -3.32 5.81
N PRO A 118 11.05 -2.76 6.33
CA PRO A 118 11.68 -1.61 5.72
C PRO A 118 12.05 -1.88 4.25
N MET A 119 11.80 -0.89 3.38
CA MET A 119 12.15 -0.89 1.96
C MET A 119 12.55 0.54 1.56
N GLN A 120 13.62 0.70 0.76
CA GLN A 120 14.09 2.02 0.34
C GLN A 120 13.24 2.58 -0.80
N SER A 121 12.67 1.69 -1.62
CA SER A 121 11.73 2.02 -2.68
C SER A 121 10.72 0.89 -2.84
N THR A 122 9.53 1.19 -3.37
CA THR A 122 8.59 0.15 -3.84
C THR A 122 9.16 -0.76 -4.92
N LYS A 123 10.22 -0.33 -5.62
CA LYS A 123 10.97 -1.20 -6.55
C LYS A 123 11.67 -2.37 -5.85
N ASP A 124 11.85 -2.29 -4.53
CA ASP A 124 12.43 -3.36 -3.72
C ASP A 124 11.39 -4.39 -3.26
N ILE A 125 10.09 -4.19 -3.56
CA ILE A 125 9.02 -5.12 -3.15
C ILE A 125 9.24 -6.48 -3.82
N PRO A 126 9.29 -7.58 -3.04
CA PRO A 126 9.33 -8.93 -3.58
C PRO A 126 8.12 -9.21 -4.48
N LEU A 127 8.35 -9.86 -5.62
CA LEU A 127 7.31 -10.22 -6.59
C LEU A 127 6.59 -11.51 -6.21
N ASP A 128 6.22 -11.65 -4.94
CA ASP A 128 5.69 -12.88 -4.34
C ASP A 128 4.18 -12.80 -4.01
N TYR A 129 3.71 -13.75 -3.19
CA TYR A 129 2.34 -13.86 -2.69
C TYR A 129 1.81 -12.55 -2.08
N SER A 130 2.64 -11.81 -1.34
CA SER A 130 2.19 -10.60 -0.63
C SER A 130 1.86 -9.49 -1.62
N LEU A 131 2.71 -9.29 -2.63
CA LEU A 131 2.44 -8.32 -3.70
C LEU A 131 1.18 -8.71 -4.47
N SER A 132 1.08 -9.96 -4.94
CA SER A 132 -0.05 -10.38 -5.76
C SER A 132 -1.38 -10.30 -5.01
N PHE A 133 -1.40 -10.66 -3.73
CA PHE A 133 -2.59 -10.54 -2.90
C PHE A 133 -2.96 -9.09 -2.62
N PHE A 134 -1.98 -8.22 -2.32
CA PHE A 134 -2.23 -6.77 -2.19
C PHE A 134 -2.88 -6.21 -3.47
N LEU A 135 -2.30 -6.50 -4.63
CA LEU A 135 -2.80 -5.98 -5.90
C LEU A 135 -4.23 -6.46 -6.20
N LEU A 136 -4.53 -7.74 -5.95
CA LEU A 136 -5.88 -8.27 -6.12
C LEU A 136 -6.89 -7.59 -5.19
N TYR A 137 -6.57 -7.52 -3.90
CA TYR A 137 -7.43 -6.89 -2.90
C TYR A 137 -7.67 -5.42 -3.24
N GLN A 138 -6.60 -4.65 -3.44
CA GLN A 138 -6.71 -3.21 -3.70
C GLN A 138 -7.44 -2.92 -5.02
N THR A 139 -7.26 -3.75 -6.04
CA THR A 139 -8.01 -3.62 -7.31
C THR A 139 -9.49 -3.91 -7.12
N PHE A 140 -9.82 -4.93 -6.33
CA PHE A 140 -11.21 -5.28 -6.05
C PHE A 140 -11.95 -4.17 -5.28
N GLU A 141 -11.34 -3.64 -4.22
CA GLU A 141 -11.91 -2.54 -3.42
C GLU A 141 -12.08 -1.27 -4.25
N ARG A 142 -11.04 -0.89 -5.00
CA ARG A 142 -11.03 0.33 -5.84
C ARG A 142 -12.18 0.36 -6.85
N ASN A 143 -12.56 -0.80 -7.39
CA ASN A 143 -13.59 -0.91 -8.43
C ASN A 143 -14.97 -1.33 -7.89
N GLY A 144 -15.23 -1.04 -6.61
CA GLY A 144 -16.55 -1.16 -6.00
C GLY A 144 -16.91 -2.59 -5.62
N GLU A 145 -15.96 -3.32 -5.01
CA GLU A 145 -16.17 -4.62 -4.36
C GLU A 145 -16.91 -5.65 -5.24
N GLY A 146 -16.45 -5.79 -6.49
CA GLY A 146 -17.00 -6.79 -7.41
C GLY A 146 -18.20 -6.33 -8.23
N SER A 147 -18.75 -5.13 -7.98
CA SER A 147 -19.81 -4.56 -8.84
C SER A 147 -19.37 -4.38 -10.31
N SER A 148 -18.06 -4.28 -10.54
CA SER A 148 -17.46 -4.13 -11.87
C SER A 148 -16.97 -5.45 -12.49
N TYR A 149 -17.02 -6.56 -11.76
CA TYR A 149 -16.42 -7.83 -12.17
C TYR A 149 -17.44 -8.96 -12.29
N THR A 150 -17.13 -9.95 -13.12
CA THR A 150 -17.93 -11.19 -13.22
C THR A 150 -17.42 -12.21 -12.22
N GLN A 151 -18.34 -12.96 -11.61
CA GLN A 151 -17.99 -14.09 -10.76
C GLN A 151 -18.14 -15.39 -11.56
N ASN A 152 -17.12 -16.25 -11.53
CA ASN A 152 -17.14 -17.52 -12.22
C ASN A 152 -17.87 -18.62 -11.43
N SER A 153 -17.97 -19.83 -11.99
CA SER A 153 -18.67 -20.96 -11.37
C SER A 153 -18.07 -21.44 -10.04
N ASN A 154 -16.83 -21.06 -9.76
CA ASN A 154 -16.10 -21.39 -8.53
C ASN A 154 -16.12 -20.24 -7.53
N PHE A 155 -16.97 -19.23 -7.74
CA PHE A 155 -17.14 -18.06 -6.88
C PHE A 155 -15.93 -17.11 -6.83
N PHE A 156 -15.00 -17.21 -7.79
CA PHE A 156 -13.93 -16.21 -7.92
C PHE A 156 -14.38 -15.05 -8.81
N TRP A 157 -14.02 -13.84 -8.39
CA TRP A 157 -14.11 -12.64 -9.21
C TRP A 157 -13.00 -12.66 -10.26
N GLU A 158 -13.38 -12.38 -11.50
CA GLU A 158 -12.48 -12.32 -12.66
C GLU A 158 -12.02 -10.88 -12.88
N ILE A 159 -10.76 -10.60 -12.53
CA ILE A 159 -10.17 -9.27 -12.61
C ILE A 159 -9.24 -9.22 -13.83
N PRO A 160 -9.43 -8.30 -14.78
CA PRO A 160 -8.51 -8.13 -15.90
C PRO A 160 -7.10 -7.77 -15.44
N GLU A 161 -6.08 -8.34 -16.08
CA GLU A 161 -4.67 -8.01 -15.82
C GLU A 161 -4.37 -6.50 -15.94
N SER A 162 -5.07 -5.80 -16.83
CA SER A 162 -4.93 -4.35 -16.99
C SER A 162 -5.27 -3.58 -15.71
N ASP A 163 -6.27 -4.03 -14.96
CA ASP A 163 -6.73 -3.35 -13.76
C ASP A 163 -5.76 -3.58 -12.60
N ILE A 164 -5.14 -4.77 -12.56
CA ILE A 164 -4.06 -5.13 -11.64
C ILE A 164 -2.83 -4.24 -11.90
N LEU A 165 -2.42 -4.12 -13.17
CA LEU A 165 -1.29 -3.26 -13.56
C LEU A 165 -1.57 -1.78 -13.25
N GLN A 166 -2.81 -1.33 -13.45
CA GLN A 166 -3.22 0.02 -13.07
C GLN A 166 -3.14 0.24 -11.55
N THR A 167 -3.54 -0.73 -10.73
CA THR A 167 -3.38 -0.66 -9.27
C THR A 167 -1.90 -0.62 -8.89
N ALA A 168 -1.06 -1.43 -9.53
CA ALA A 168 0.37 -1.46 -9.26
C ALA A 168 1.06 -0.12 -9.56
N ASP A 169 0.69 0.53 -10.65
CA ASP A 169 1.16 1.88 -10.97
C ASP A 169 0.63 2.90 -9.97
N LEU A 170 -0.68 2.91 -9.74
CA LEU A 170 -1.36 3.95 -8.95
C LEU A 170 -0.97 3.95 -7.47
N TYR A 171 -0.81 2.78 -6.85
CA TYR A 171 -0.59 2.66 -5.41
C TYR A 171 0.86 2.35 -5.04
N LEU A 172 1.67 1.84 -5.98
CA LEU A 172 3.06 1.44 -5.72
C LEU A 172 4.07 2.05 -6.71
N GLY A 173 3.65 2.83 -7.72
CA GLY A 173 4.55 3.37 -8.74
C GLY A 173 5.19 2.30 -9.64
N LEU A 174 4.58 1.12 -9.74
CA LEU A 174 5.11 -0.04 -10.49
C LEU A 174 4.59 -0.09 -11.94
N SER A 175 4.80 0.98 -12.71
CA SER A 175 4.39 1.08 -14.13
C SER A 175 5.02 0.06 -15.08
N ASP A 176 6.19 -0.50 -14.73
CA ASP A 176 6.93 -1.50 -15.51
C ASP A 176 6.69 -2.94 -15.05
N LEU A 177 5.78 -3.16 -14.10
CA LEU A 177 5.43 -4.48 -13.61
C LEU A 177 4.88 -5.35 -14.74
N SER A 178 5.35 -6.60 -14.82
CA SER A 178 4.74 -7.62 -15.67
C SER A 178 4.02 -8.66 -14.82
N ILE A 179 2.78 -8.99 -15.16
CA ILE A 179 2.01 -10.05 -14.48
C ILE A 179 2.78 -11.37 -14.46
N SER A 180 3.49 -11.70 -15.55
CA SER A 180 4.29 -12.92 -15.66
C SER A 180 5.56 -12.94 -14.78
N SER A 181 5.95 -11.79 -14.20
CA SER A 181 7.08 -11.71 -13.27
C SER A 181 6.72 -12.00 -11.81
N ILE A 182 5.42 -11.98 -11.48
CA ILE A 182 4.91 -12.36 -10.17
C ILE A 182 5.01 -13.88 -10.02
N THR A 183 5.67 -14.34 -8.96
CA THR A 183 6.04 -15.74 -8.79
C THR A 183 4.98 -16.59 -8.10
N GLU A 184 4.01 -15.96 -7.42
CA GLU A 184 3.00 -16.68 -6.64
C GLU A 184 1.67 -15.90 -6.60
N TRP A 185 0.56 -16.62 -6.80
CA TRP A 185 -0.80 -16.08 -6.79
C TRP A 185 -1.70 -16.82 -5.81
N PRO A 186 -2.42 -16.10 -4.92
CA PRO A 186 -3.23 -16.72 -3.86
C PRO A 186 -4.38 -17.61 -4.36
N PHE A 187 -4.89 -17.34 -5.57
CA PHE A 187 -6.08 -17.97 -6.11
C PHE A 187 -5.82 -18.71 -7.42
N GLY A 188 -4.55 -19.08 -7.64
CA GLY A 188 -4.08 -19.69 -8.88
C GLY A 188 -3.55 -18.67 -9.88
N ASP A 189 -2.70 -19.15 -10.79
CA ASP A 189 -2.05 -18.30 -11.78
C ASP A 189 -3.06 -17.59 -12.70
N PRO A 190 -2.77 -16.36 -13.15
CA PRO A 190 -3.55 -15.68 -14.15
C PRO A 190 -3.67 -16.50 -15.43
N GLN A 191 -4.86 -16.49 -16.02
CA GLN A 191 -5.14 -17.20 -17.28
C GLN A 191 -5.85 -16.29 -18.26
N ASN A 192 -5.38 -16.28 -19.50
CA ASN A 192 -6.01 -15.55 -20.61
C ASN A 192 -6.26 -14.05 -20.32
N GLY A 193 -5.37 -13.39 -19.58
CA GLY A 193 -5.52 -11.97 -19.23
C GLY A 193 -6.43 -11.72 -18.01
N THR A 194 -6.73 -12.76 -17.22
CA THR A 194 -7.61 -12.69 -16.05
C THR A 194 -6.91 -13.24 -14.81
N CYS A 195 -6.95 -12.46 -13.73
CA CYS A 195 -6.57 -12.86 -12.39
C CYS A 195 -7.83 -13.19 -11.57
N TYR A 196 -7.68 -14.03 -10.55
CA TYR A 196 -8.80 -14.50 -9.74
C TYR A 196 -8.72 -13.93 -8.33
N TYR A 197 -9.85 -13.52 -7.77
CA TYR A 197 -9.95 -13.04 -6.39
C TYR A 197 -11.13 -13.65 -5.65
N SER A 198 -10.94 -14.00 -4.38
CA SER A 198 -12.00 -14.50 -3.49
C SER A 198 -12.15 -13.58 -2.28
N GLN A 199 -13.32 -12.98 -2.14
CA GLN A 199 -13.66 -12.14 -0.97
C GLN A 199 -13.84 -12.98 0.31
N GLU A 200 -14.08 -14.28 0.19
CA GLU A 200 -14.20 -15.20 1.34
C GLU A 200 -12.86 -15.40 2.05
N THR A 201 -11.75 -15.01 1.42
CA THR A 201 -10.41 -15.15 1.98
C THR A 201 -10.07 -13.93 2.83
N SER A 202 -9.88 -14.17 4.13
CA SER A 202 -9.40 -13.15 5.06
C SER A 202 -8.05 -12.59 4.61
N LEU A 203 -7.88 -11.28 4.79
CA LEU A 203 -6.59 -10.62 4.62
C LEU A 203 -5.53 -11.23 5.54
N PRO A 204 -4.24 -11.20 5.15
CA PRO A 204 -3.14 -11.69 5.99
C PRO A 204 -3.22 -11.10 7.39
N TYR A 205 -2.88 -11.84 8.43
CA TYR A 205 -2.87 -11.25 9.77
C TYR A 205 -1.83 -10.12 9.84
N GLY A 206 -2.24 -8.98 10.38
CA GLY A 206 -1.34 -7.85 10.61
C GLY A 206 -1.82 -7.09 11.84
N ASP A 207 -0.92 -6.92 12.80
CA ASP A 207 -1.16 -6.15 14.02
C ASP A 207 -0.36 -4.86 13.94
N ILE A 208 -0.97 -3.90 13.25
CA ILE A 208 -0.37 -2.61 12.89
C ILE A 208 -1.24 -1.53 13.47
N THR A 209 -0.65 -0.74 14.35
CA THR A 209 -1.30 0.42 14.96
C THR A 209 -0.69 1.67 14.38
N VAL A 210 -1.51 2.53 13.78
CA VAL A 210 -1.09 3.87 13.36
C VAL A 210 -1.06 4.78 14.58
N THR A 211 0.09 5.40 14.84
CA THR A 211 0.30 6.29 15.99
C THR A 211 0.19 7.76 15.62
N ASP A 212 0.55 8.12 14.38
CA ASP A 212 0.46 9.49 13.88
C ASP A 212 0.40 9.52 12.36
N VAL A 213 -0.19 10.58 11.81
CA VAL A 213 -0.27 10.84 10.37
C VAL A 213 0.04 12.32 10.13
N THR A 214 1.04 12.59 9.30
CA THR A 214 1.43 13.95 8.92
C THR A 214 1.33 14.13 7.41
N PHE A 215 0.93 15.34 7.00
CA PHE A 215 0.83 15.75 5.60
C PHE A 215 1.75 16.95 5.36
N ASP A 216 2.56 16.87 4.30
CA ASP A 216 3.20 18.02 3.67
C ASP A 216 2.41 18.36 2.41
N THR A 217 1.54 19.36 2.53
CA THR A 217 0.66 19.78 1.44
C THR A 217 1.38 20.54 0.34
N ALA A 218 2.55 21.11 0.61
CA ALA A 218 3.34 21.81 -0.39
C ALA A 218 4.11 20.81 -1.28
N ALA A 219 4.52 19.67 -0.70
CA ALA A 219 5.21 18.59 -1.39
C ALA A 219 4.27 17.50 -1.94
N SER A 220 2.99 17.49 -1.56
CA SER A 220 2.07 16.38 -1.83
C SER A 220 2.57 15.05 -1.25
N GLU A 221 3.14 15.12 -0.05
CA GLU A 221 3.72 13.99 0.67
C GLU A 221 2.97 13.74 1.99
N ALA A 222 2.96 12.48 2.44
CA ALA A 222 2.41 12.11 3.73
C ALA A 222 3.29 11.07 4.43
N LEU A 223 3.40 11.18 5.75
CA LEU A 223 4.10 10.19 6.58
C LEU A 223 3.10 9.55 7.54
N VAL A 224 3.18 8.23 7.67
CA VAL A 224 2.37 7.47 8.61
C VAL A 224 3.29 6.71 9.55
N PHE A 225 3.19 7.04 10.83
CA PHE A 225 3.96 6.42 11.90
C PHE A 225 3.16 5.24 12.44
N THR A 226 3.82 4.08 12.54
CA THR A 226 3.17 2.84 12.99
C THR A 226 4.00 2.11 14.02
N GLU A 227 3.32 1.38 14.88
CA GLU A 227 3.89 0.29 15.67
C GLU A 227 3.33 -1.02 15.15
N THR A 228 4.21 -1.97 14.84
CA THR A 228 3.84 -3.35 14.55
C THR A 228 4.24 -4.23 15.74
N SER A 229 3.35 -5.11 16.16
CA SER A 229 3.67 -6.15 17.13
C SER A 229 3.44 -7.52 16.53
N ASP A 230 4.38 -8.43 16.71
CA ASP A 230 4.08 -9.84 16.51
C ASP A 230 3.25 -10.31 17.71
N ASN A 231 1.94 -10.42 17.53
CA ASN A 231 1.00 -10.97 18.51
C ASN A 231 0.27 -12.21 17.97
N GLN A 232 0.79 -12.82 16.90
CA GLN A 232 0.10 -13.93 16.23
C GLN A 232 0.05 -15.19 17.12
N PHE A 233 1.03 -15.38 17.99
CA PHE A 233 1.15 -16.53 18.88
C PHE A 233 1.33 -16.10 20.34
N GLU A 234 0.84 -16.92 21.28
CA GLU A 234 0.96 -16.62 22.72
C GLU A 234 2.42 -16.55 23.21
N ASP A 235 3.34 -17.20 22.48
CA ASP A 235 4.78 -17.22 22.73
C ASP A 235 5.56 -16.20 21.90
N SER A 236 4.89 -15.27 21.22
CA SER A 236 5.58 -14.24 20.44
C SER A 236 6.51 -13.41 21.33
N SER A 237 7.57 -12.88 20.71
CA SER A 237 8.56 -12.04 21.40
C SER A 237 7.97 -10.73 21.94
N LYS A 238 6.72 -10.39 21.56
CA LYS A 238 6.09 -9.07 21.75
C LYS A 238 6.98 -7.93 21.26
N GLN A 239 7.93 -8.22 20.37
CA GLN A 239 8.84 -7.22 19.85
C GLN A 239 8.02 -6.24 19.02
N LYS A 240 8.08 -4.98 19.44
CA LYS A 240 7.51 -3.89 18.69
C LYS A 240 8.52 -3.38 17.67
N SER A 241 8.09 -3.23 16.43
CA SER A 241 8.85 -2.51 15.42
C SER A 241 8.13 -1.23 15.09
N ALA A 242 8.85 -0.12 15.13
CA ALA A 242 8.32 1.18 14.75
C ALA A 242 8.72 1.46 13.30
N LEU A 243 7.72 1.66 12.43
CA LEU A 243 7.91 1.92 11.01
C LEU A 243 7.31 3.27 10.64
N VAL A 244 7.88 3.90 9.63
CA VAL A 244 7.33 5.08 8.95
C VAL A 244 7.07 4.72 7.50
N TYR A 245 5.83 4.86 7.07
CA TYR A 245 5.43 4.72 5.68
C TYR A 245 5.46 6.10 5.04
N HIS A 246 6.13 6.21 3.90
CA HIS A 246 6.26 7.45 3.14
C HIS A 246 5.38 7.34 1.90
N PHE A 247 4.48 8.30 1.74
CA PHE A 247 3.55 8.35 0.63
C PHE A 247 3.70 9.65 -0.16
N THR A 248 3.49 9.56 -1.46
CA THR A 248 3.00 10.70 -2.26
C THR A 248 1.49 10.59 -2.39
N TYR A 249 0.80 11.71 -2.55
CA TYR A 249 -0.65 11.70 -2.74
C TYR A 249 -1.12 12.64 -3.84
N THR A 250 -2.17 12.23 -4.53
CA THR A 250 -2.79 13.01 -5.60
C THR A 250 -4.28 13.17 -5.34
N ASP A 251 -4.75 14.42 -5.37
CA ASP A 251 -6.18 14.74 -5.34
C ASP A 251 -6.77 14.55 -6.73
N ASN A 252 -7.64 13.55 -6.89
CA ASN A 252 -8.35 13.37 -8.15
C ASN A 252 -9.47 14.41 -8.28
N SER A 253 -9.81 14.75 -9.53
CA SER A 253 -10.90 15.68 -9.86
C SER A 253 -12.27 15.27 -9.29
N ASP A 254 -12.42 13.99 -8.96
CA ASP A 254 -13.65 13.39 -8.44
C ASP A 254 -13.73 13.47 -6.90
N GLY A 255 -12.75 14.09 -6.25
CA GLY A 255 -12.67 14.27 -4.80
C GLY A 255 -12.04 13.10 -4.04
N ASN A 256 -11.60 12.05 -4.75
CA ASN A 256 -10.89 10.91 -4.17
C ASN A 256 -9.39 11.19 -4.09
N VAL A 257 -8.78 10.93 -2.95
CA VAL A 257 -7.32 11.00 -2.78
C VAL A 257 -6.72 9.62 -3.02
N VAL A 258 -5.65 9.56 -3.81
CA VAL A 258 -4.84 8.34 -3.96
C VAL A 258 -3.54 8.53 -3.20
N TYR A 259 -3.18 7.53 -2.40
CA TYR A 259 -1.93 7.47 -1.65
C TYR A 259 -1.01 6.41 -2.27
N GLN A 260 0.03 6.86 -2.95
CA GLN A 260 1.06 6.00 -3.53
C GLN A 260 2.17 5.79 -2.50
N LEU A 261 2.48 4.53 -2.18
CA LEU A 261 3.61 4.20 -1.31
C LEU A 261 4.92 4.48 -2.06
N GLU A 262 5.88 5.10 -1.38
CA GLU A 262 7.23 5.34 -1.90
C GLU A 262 8.26 4.45 -1.21
N SER A 263 8.21 4.39 0.12
CA SER A 263 9.18 3.65 0.93
C SER A 263 8.65 3.35 2.34
N ILE A 264 9.34 2.44 3.05
CA ILE A 264 9.09 2.14 4.46
C ILE A 264 10.42 2.19 5.20
N THR A 265 10.53 3.01 6.25
CA THR A 265 11.75 3.12 7.06
C THR A 265 11.50 2.68 8.49
N SER A 266 12.52 2.14 9.15
CA SER A 266 12.50 2.01 10.61
C SER A 266 12.63 3.38 11.28
N GLN A 267 11.96 3.55 12.42
CA GLN A 267 12.16 4.71 13.30
C GLN A 267 13.45 4.59 14.12
#